data_AF-A0A0D2ND07-F1
#
_entry.id   AF-A0A0D2ND07-F1
#
_cell.length_a   1.000
_cell.length_b   1.000
_cell.length_c   1.000
_cell.angle_alpha   90.00
_cell.angle_beta   90.00
_cell.angle_gamma   90.00
#
_symmetry.space_group_name_H-M   'P 1'
#
loop_
_entity.id
_entity.type
_entity.pdbx_description
1 polymer ?
#
loop_
_entity_poly.entity_id
_entity_poly.type
_entity_poly.pdbx_seq_one_letter_code
_entity_poly.pdbx_strand_id
1 'polypeptide(L)' 'MLVLPEGIYHRFTLDENDYITAMRLFVGAPVWTPFNRPQEEHPSRTKYLRDFAGDAAAPAVAAA' A
#
# COMPACT_ATOMS: atom_id res chain seq x y z
N MET A 1 -5.36 15.56 4.59
CA MET A 1 -4.17 14.78 5.01
C MET A 1 -4.59 13.31 5.07
N LEU A 2 -3.82 12.41 4.47
CA LEU A 2 -4.10 10.97 4.45
C LEU A 2 -2.82 10.21 4.80
N VAL A 3 -2.95 9.13 5.58
CA VAL A 3 -1.87 8.19 5.86
C VAL A 3 -2.30 6.84 5.34
N LEU A 4 -1.50 6.26 4.44
CA LEU A 4 -1.70 4.91 3.92
C LEU A 4 -0.87 3.95 4.77
N PRO A 5 -1.47 2.93 5.41
CA PRO A 5 -0.75 2.04 6.29
C PRO A 5 0.27 1.17 5.53
N GLU A 6 1.32 0.76 6.23
CA GLU A 6 2.28 -0.23 5.74
C GLU A 6 1.55 -1.48 5.22
N GLY A 7 1.92 -1.95 4.02
CA GLY A 7 1.40 -3.19 3.43
C GLY A 7 0.03 -3.09 2.72
N ILE A 8 -0.58 -1.91 2.64
CA ILE A 8 -1.79 -1.69 1.85
C ILE A 8 -1.46 -1.57 0.35
N TYR A 9 -2.25 -2.25 -0.50
CA TYR A 9 -2.23 -1.97 -1.92
C TYR A 9 -2.93 -0.65 -2.21
N HIS A 10 -2.23 0.27 -2.86
CA HIS A 10 -2.75 1.57 -3.24
C HIS A 10 -2.12 2.04 -4.55
N ARG A 11 -2.78 3.02 -5.16
CA ARG A 11 -2.28 3.77 -6.31
C ARG A 11 -2.72 5.22 -6.16
N PHE A 12 -2.01 6.12 -6.83
CA PHE A 12 -2.37 7.52 -6.91
C PHE A 12 -2.52 7.92 -8.38
N THR A 13 -3.54 8.71 -8.67
CA THR A 13 -3.74 9.38 -9.96
C THR A 13 -4.20 10.80 -9.69
N LEU A 14 -3.91 11.70 -10.62
CA LEU A 14 -4.55 13.02 -10.64
C LEU A 14 -6.03 12.86 -11.00
N ASP A 15 -6.81 13.89 -10.68
CA ASP A 15 -8.17 14.05 -11.17
C ASP A 15 -8.15 14.71 -12.57
N GLU A 16 -9.32 15.06 -13.09
CA GLU A 16 -9.47 15.71 -14.40
C GLU A 16 -8.83 17.11 -14.48
N ASN A 17 -8.38 17.69 -13.37
CA ASN A 17 -7.73 19.00 -13.33
C ASN A 17 -6.20 18.92 -13.44
N ASP A 18 -5.61 17.71 -13.50
CA ASP A 18 -4.20 17.45 -13.75
C ASP A 18 -3.20 18.24 -12.88
N TYR A 19 -3.58 18.60 -11.64
CA TYR A 19 -2.71 19.40 -10.77
C TYR A 19 -2.69 18.92 -9.31
N ILE A 20 -1.49 18.85 -8.72
CA ILE A 20 -1.32 18.65 -7.28
C ILE A 20 -0.08 19.36 -6.74
N THR A 21 -0.21 19.92 -5.53
CA THR A 21 0.91 20.25 -4.65
C THR A 21 0.67 19.55 -3.31
N ALA A 22 1.60 18.69 -2.89
CA ALA A 22 1.48 17.92 -1.66
C ALA A 22 2.81 17.81 -0.91
N MET A 23 2.75 17.90 0.41
CA MET A 23 3.86 17.57 1.29
C MET A 23 3.84 16.08 1.62
N ARG A 24 4.99 15.41 1.53
CA ARG A 24 5.14 14.01 1.92
C ARG A 24 5.86 13.93 3.27
N LEU A 25 5.28 13.19 4.21
CA LEU A 25 5.80 13.02 5.58
C LEU A 25 6.29 11.58 5.77
N PHE A 26 7.45 11.41 6.39
CA PHE A 26 8.08 10.11 6.67
C PHE A 26 8.55 10.03 8.12
N VAL A 27 8.55 8.82 8.67
CA VAL A 27 9.23 8.54 9.94
C VAL A 27 10.69 8.21 9.63
N GLY A 28 11.61 9.11 9.97
CA GLY A 28 13.04 8.93 9.69
C GLY A 28 13.42 9.27 8.23
N ALA A 29 14.48 8.63 7.73
CA ALA A 29 14.94 8.81 6.36
C ALA A 29 13.99 8.11 5.36
N PRO A 30 13.60 8.77 4.26
CA PRO A 30 12.60 8.22 3.37
C PRO A 30 13.17 7.12 2.46
N VAL A 31 12.39 6.05 2.28
CA VAL A 31 12.60 5.02 1.25
C VAL A 31 11.34 4.97 0.39
N TRP A 32 11.50 5.17 -0.92
CA TRP A 32 10.38 5.39 -1.85
C TRP A 32 10.07 4.21 -2.77
N THR A 33 10.80 3.09 -2.63
CA THR A 33 10.71 1.97 -3.56
C THR A 33 9.29 1.36 -3.55
N PRO A 34 8.55 1.43 -4.67
CA PRO A 34 7.26 0.76 -4.76
C PRO A 34 7.46 -0.73 -5.06
N PHE A 35 6.69 -1.59 -4.39
CA PHE A 35 6.62 -3.01 -4.71
C PHE A 35 5.27 -3.29 -5.38
N ASN A 36 5.31 -3.53 -6.70
CA ASN A 36 4.11 -3.80 -7.49
C ASN A 36 3.49 -5.13 -7.08
N ARG A 37 2.15 -5.18 -7.07
CA ARG A 37 1.41 -6.43 -6.87
C ARG A 37 1.83 -7.46 -7.94
N PRO A 38 2.00 -8.76 -7.58
CA PRO A 38 1.73 -9.41 -6.27
C PRO A 38 2.90 -9.34 -5.27
N GLN A 39 2.59 -9.17 -3.98
CA GLN A 39 3.54 -9.11 -2.86
C GLN A 39 3.00 -9.78 -1.57
N GLU A 40 2.24 -10.87 -1.70
CA GLU A 40 1.56 -11.48 -0.54
C GLU A 40 2.53 -12.03 0.53
N GLU A 41 3.75 -12.41 0.13
CA GLU A 41 4.79 -12.94 1.04
C GLU A 41 5.63 -11.83 1.71
N HIS A 42 5.49 -10.57 1.30
CA HIS A 42 6.27 -9.48 1.87
C HIS A 42 5.89 -9.26 3.35
N PRO A 43 6.84 -9.11 4.30
CA PRO A 43 6.53 -9.00 5.73
C PRO A 43 5.52 -7.89 6.06
N SER A 44 5.66 -6.72 5.43
CA SER A 44 4.71 -5.61 5.56
C SER A 44 3.29 -5.98 5.11
N ARG A 45 3.15 -6.78 4.06
CA ARG A 45 1.85 -7.24 3.56
C ARG A 45 1.21 -8.23 4.54
N THR A 46 1.98 -9.19 5.06
CA THR A 46 1.50 -10.12 6.09
C THR A 46 1.06 -9.37 7.36
N LYS A 47 1.83 -8.37 7.80
CA LYS A 47 1.48 -7.51 8.94
C LYS A 47 0.18 -6.76 8.70
N TYR A 48 0.02 -6.13 7.53
CA TYR A 48 -1.22 -5.45 7.15
C TYR A 48 -2.44 -6.38 7.21
N LEU A 49 -2.33 -7.58 6.67
CA LEU A 49 -3.44 -8.55 6.67
C LEU A 49 -3.82 -8.98 8.08
N ARG A 50 -2.83 -9.21 8.95
CA ARG A 50 -3.07 -9.51 10.36
C ARG A 50 -3.82 -8.39 11.08
N ASP A 51 -3.40 -7.14 10.87
CA ASP A 51 -3.91 -5.98 11.60
C ASP A 51 -5.28 -5.51 11.07
N PHE A 52 -5.54 -5.64 9.75
CA PHE A 52 -6.69 -5.03 9.10
C PHE A 52 -7.67 -5.99 8.40
N ALA A 53 -7.26 -7.22 8.05
CA ALA A 53 -8.10 -8.13 7.26
C ALA A 53 -8.69 -9.31 8.07
N GLY A 54 -8.16 -9.59 9.26
CA GLY A 54 -8.56 -10.76 10.07
C GLY A 54 -8.32 -12.10 9.35
N ASP A 55 -8.77 -13.20 9.96
CA ASP A 55 -8.57 -14.58 9.44
C ASP A 55 -9.25 -14.87 8.08
N ALA A 56 -9.96 -13.89 7.50
CA ALA A 56 -10.66 -14.04 6.21
C ALA A 56 -9.75 -13.82 4.98
N ALA A 57 -8.50 -13.37 5.17
CA ALA A 57 -7.57 -13.09 4.06
C ALA A 57 -6.73 -14.32 3.65
N ALA A 58 -7.39 -15.43 3.32
CA ALA A 58 -6.79 -16.50 2.51
C ALA A 58 -6.75 -16.07 1.01
N PRO A 59 -5.79 -16.55 0.20
CA PRO A 59 -5.29 -15.81 -0.95
C PRO A 59 -6.25 -15.88 -2.14
N ALA A 60 -6.98 -14.79 -2.38
CA ALA A 60 -7.72 -14.60 -3.63
C ALA A 60 -6.81 -14.01 -4.73
N VAL A 61 -5.71 -14.69 -5.09
CA VAL A 61 -5.09 -14.57 -6.43
C VAL A 61 -4.26 -15.83 -6.76
N ALA A 62 -4.95 -16.92 -7.07
CA ALA A 62 -4.42 -17.94 -7.97
C ALA A 62 -5.34 -17.95 -9.21
N ALA A 63 -5.07 -17.08 -10.16
CA ALA A 63 -5.63 -17.16 -11.50
C ALA A 63 -4.64 -16.51 -12.46
N ALA A 64 -4.05 -17.37 -13.28
CA ALA A 64 -3.20 -17.04 -14.43
C ALA A 64 -4.02 -16.37 -15.55
#